data_AF-A0AAN6USC3-F1
#
_entry.id   AF-A0AAN6USC3-F1
#
_cell.length_a   1.000
_cell.length_b   1.000
_cell.length_c   1.000
_cell.angle_alpha   90.00
_cell.angle_beta   90.00
_cell.angle_gamma   90.00
#
_symmetry.space_group_name_H-M   'P 1'
#
loop_
_entity.id
_entity.type
_entity.pdbx_description
1 polymer ?
#
loop_
_entity_poly.entity_id
_entity_poly.type
_entity_poly.pdbx_seq_one_letter_code
_entity_poly.pdbx_strand_id
1 'polypeptide(L)'
;MRQLKDKHMRLNGGGDGSSSPPASELCVMATGGGAYKYHDKIRDVLGVDVLREDEMECLIIGLDFFINEIPCEVFTYSEANPMQFVEPSDNIYPYLLVNIGSGVSFLKVSGPREYQRVGGTSLGGGTFWGLLSLLTGARTFDEMLELASQGDNSKVDMLVGDIYGTDYNKIGLKSTTIASSFGKIFREKQQAEHEAEDSGGLHHKDQHHPDQQTPSQNAQPSSPDGPSPAPAAHGGRPYSAADISVALLYAISNNIGQIAFLQSQIHNLSHIYFGGSFIRGHPQTMNTLSYAINFWSGGAKQAYFLRHEGYLGAVGAFVKRQPRNWGRRRSFEQTALELRMRARTRAGPPAVDGDWNVAGEEVAVV
;
A
#
# COMPACT_ATOMS: atom_id res chain seq x y z
N MET A 1 27.16 0.03 17.67
CA MET A 1 26.98 1.45 18.07
C MET A 1 28.01 1.96 19.08
N ARG A 2 28.36 1.24 20.17
CA ARG A 2 29.47 1.66 21.07
C ARG A 2 30.80 1.90 20.31
N GLN A 3 31.16 0.97 19.42
CA GLN A 3 32.30 1.14 18.50
C GLN A 3 32.17 2.36 17.56
N LEU A 4 30.95 2.74 17.17
CA LEU A 4 30.69 3.92 16.34
C LEU A 4 30.85 5.21 17.15
N LYS A 5 30.41 5.21 18.41
CA LYS A 5 30.66 6.31 19.36
C LYS A 5 32.16 6.50 19.61
N ASP A 6 32.88 5.41 19.87
CA ASP A 6 34.33 5.45 20.07
C ASP A 6 35.06 5.93 18.81
N LYS A 7 34.64 5.44 17.62
CA LYS A 7 35.16 5.88 16.33
C LYS A 7 34.83 7.36 16.05
N HIS A 8 33.62 7.82 16.36
CA HIS A 8 33.22 9.23 16.23
C HIS A 8 34.07 10.13 17.13
N MET A 9 34.25 9.76 18.40
CA MET A 9 35.10 10.51 19.33
C MET A 9 36.56 10.56 18.88
N ARG A 10 37.10 9.46 18.33
CA ARG A 10 38.46 9.42 17.77
C ARG A 10 38.61 10.28 16.51
N LEU A 11 37.61 10.27 15.61
CA LEU A 11 37.68 10.97 14.33
C LEU A 11 37.33 12.47 14.41
N ASN A 12 36.49 12.87 15.36
CA ASN A 12 35.98 14.24 15.48
C ASN A 12 36.53 15.00 16.68
N GLY A 13 37.58 14.46 17.32
CA GLY A 13 38.36 15.14 18.35
C GLY A 13 37.77 15.06 19.75
N GLY A 14 38.29 14.15 20.58
CA GLY A 14 38.32 14.35 22.03
C GLY A 14 39.42 15.36 22.34
N GLY A 15 39.08 16.65 22.32
CA GLY A 15 40.02 17.72 22.67
C GLY A 15 40.18 17.83 24.18
N ASP A 16 41.42 17.67 24.65
CA ASP A 16 41.81 18.20 25.94
C ASP A 16 41.53 19.71 25.97
N GLY A 17 41.05 20.19 27.12
CA GLY A 17 41.49 21.42 27.78
C GLY A 17 41.45 22.80 27.10
N SER A 18 41.49 22.98 25.78
CA SER A 18 41.63 24.34 25.19
C SER A 18 40.98 24.54 23.81
N SER A 19 40.09 25.54 23.78
CA SER A 19 39.66 26.38 22.63
C SER A 19 39.15 25.73 21.34
N SER A 20 38.81 24.44 21.31
CA SER A 20 38.12 23.83 20.16
C SER A 20 36.59 23.90 20.34
N PRO A 21 35.81 24.34 19.33
CA PRO A 21 34.36 24.33 19.44
C PRO A 21 33.85 22.89 19.65
N PRO A 22 32.79 22.66 20.44
CA PRO A 22 32.36 21.32 20.80
C PRO A 22 32.05 20.50 19.54
N ALA A 23 32.65 19.30 19.45
CA ALA A 23 32.38 18.34 18.40
C ALA A 23 30.85 18.14 18.28
N SER A 24 30.32 18.06 17.06
CA SER A 24 28.90 17.76 16.88
C SER A 24 28.61 16.43 17.58
N GLU A 25 27.76 16.48 18.60
CA GLU A 25 27.44 15.32 19.42
C GLU A 25 26.81 14.23 18.55
N LEU A 26 27.35 13.01 18.65
CA LEU A 26 26.79 11.85 17.97
C LEU A 26 25.39 11.60 18.54
N CYS A 27 24.38 11.74 17.70
CA CYS A 27 22.98 11.51 18.06
C CYS A 27 22.29 10.62 17.02
N VAL A 28 21.16 10.06 17.41
CA VAL A 28 20.23 9.34 16.52
C VAL A 28 19.05 10.26 16.23
N MET A 29 18.78 10.51 14.95
CA MET A 29 17.54 11.15 14.52
C MET A 29 16.49 10.06 14.35
N ALA A 30 15.40 10.13 15.10
CA ALA A 30 14.34 9.13 15.10
C ALA A 30 13.01 9.81 14.75
N THR A 31 12.29 9.24 13.78
CA THR A 31 10.95 9.68 13.39
C THR A 31 9.96 8.53 13.45
N GLY A 32 8.67 8.82 13.24
CA GLY A 32 7.58 7.86 13.31
C GLY A 32 7.16 7.51 14.74
N GLY A 33 6.03 6.83 14.88
CA GLY A 33 5.50 6.44 16.20
C GLY A 33 6.48 5.63 17.08
N GLY A 34 7.37 4.85 16.46
CA GLY A 34 8.42 4.11 17.16
C GLY A 34 9.44 4.99 17.89
N ALA A 35 9.70 6.21 17.39
CA ALA A 35 10.60 7.17 18.02
C ALA A 35 10.09 7.63 19.39
N TYR A 36 8.77 7.60 19.62
CA TYR A 36 8.16 7.86 20.92
C TYR A 36 8.16 6.61 21.78
N LYS A 37 7.61 5.51 21.24
CA LYS A 37 7.41 4.26 21.99
C LYS A 37 8.71 3.64 22.50
N TYR A 38 9.79 3.74 21.73
CA TYR A 38 11.06 3.10 22.03
C TYR A 38 12.18 4.09 22.38
N HIS A 39 11.85 5.38 22.60
CA HIS A 39 12.82 6.44 22.87
C HIS A 39 13.85 6.05 23.94
N ASP A 40 13.38 5.78 25.16
CA ASP A 40 14.25 5.52 26.30
C ASP A 40 15.03 4.22 26.10
N LYS A 41 14.39 3.19 25.54
CA LYS A 41 15.06 1.94 25.22
C LYS A 41 16.22 2.14 24.23
N ILE A 42 16.03 2.95 23.19
CA ILE A 42 17.08 3.26 22.22
C ILE A 42 18.19 4.07 22.90
N ARG A 43 17.84 5.12 23.64
CA ARG A 43 18.80 5.95 24.38
C ARG A 43 19.63 5.13 25.35
N ASP A 44 19.00 4.30 26.17
CA ASP A 44 19.65 3.54 27.24
C ASP A 44 20.56 2.44 26.68
N VAL A 45 20.15 1.78 25.59
CA VAL A 45 20.98 0.75 24.93
C VAL A 45 22.17 1.37 24.19
N LEU A 46 21.95 2.49 23.49
CA LEU A 46 22.97 3.08 22.63
C LEU A 46 23.90 4.05 23.37
N GLY A 47 23.45 4.64 24.48
CA GLY A 47 24.20 5.64 25.24
C GLY A 47 24.51 6.91 24.44
N VAL A 48 23.60 7.29 23.54
CA VAL A 48 23.67 8.51 22.71
C VAL A 48 22.31 9.20 22.74
N ASP A 49 22.31 10.50 22.48
CA ASP A 49 21.08 11.29 22.39
C ASP A 49 20.20 10.81 21.24
N VAL A 50 18.89 10.76 21.49
CA VAL A 50 17.87 10.41 20.51
C VAL A 50 16.99 11.64 20.29
N LEU A 51 17.15 12.27 19.14
CA LEU A 51 16.37 13.42 18.70
C LEU A 51 15.13 12.91 17.98
N ARG A 52 13.95 13.23 18.52
CA ARG A 52 12.67 12.85 17.93
C ARG A 52 12.23 13.91 16.93
N GLU A 53 11.77 13.46 15.77
CA GLU A 53 11.27 14.30 14.70
C GLU A 53 9.85 13.91 14.31
N ASP A 54 9.07 14.89 13.84
CA ASP A 54 7.71 14.64 13.36
C ASP A 54 7.70 13.68 12.16
N GLU A 55 6.74 12.75 12.16
CA GLU A 55 6.64 11.71 11.14
C GLU A 55 6.29 12.30 9.78
N MET A 56 5.25 13.13 9.72
CA MET A 56 4.77 13.69 8.47
C MET A 56 5.80 14.65 7.88
N GLU A 57 6.42 15.49 8.71
CA GLU A 57 7.47 16.39 8.25
C GLU A 57 8.64 15.63 7.61
N CYS A 58 9.09 14.56 8.26
CA CYS A 58 10.18 13.75 7.72
C CYS A 58 9.78 13.05 6.42
N LEU A 59 8.53 12.57 6.30
CA LEU A 59 8.04 12.01 5.04
C LEU A 59 8.10 13.04 3.90
N ILE A 60 7.68 14.29 4.14
CA ILE A 60 7.70 15.34 3.11
C ILE A 60 9.13 15.73 2.75
N ILE A 61 10.00 15.97 3.73
CA ILE A 61 11.41 16.32 3.47
C ILE A 61 12.12 15.21 2.69
N GLY A 62 11.88 13.94 3.06
CA GLY A 62 12.47 12.81 2.37
C GLY A 62 11.96 12.68 0.93
N LEU A 63 10.66 12.84 0.72
CA LEU A 63 10.07 12.80 -0.62
C LEU A 63 10.59 13.94 -1.51
N ASP A 64 10.63 15.17 -0.99
CA ASP A 64 11.20 16.30 -1.72
C ASP A 64 12.66 16.05 -2.10
N PHE A 65 13.46 15.50 -1.18
CA PHE A 65 14.85 15.13 -1.47
C PHE A 65 14.93 14.10 -2.61
N PHE A 66 14.11 13.05 -2.58
CA PHE A 66 14.09 12.03 -3.62
C PHE A 66 13.67 12.58 -4.99
N ILE A 67 12.64 13.41 -5.04
CA ILE A 67 12.13 14.01 -6.27
C ILE A 67 13.19 14.94 -6.90
N ASN A 68 13.87 15.76 -6.10
CA ASN A 68 14.73 16.83 -6.61
C ASN A 68 16.20 16.43 -6.77
N GLU A 69 16.71 15.50 -5.96
CA GLU A 69 18.16 15.24 -5.87
C GLU A 69 18.56 13.86 -6.43
N ILE A 70 17.63 12.91 -6.52
CA ILE A 70 17.95 11.54 -6.92
C ILE A 70 17.43 11.27 -8.34
N PRO A 71 18.32 11.09 -9.33
CA PRO A 71 17.90 10.78 -10.68
C PRO A 71 17.28 9.37 -10.76
N CYS A 72 16.33 9.20 -11.67
CA CYS A 72 15.62 7.93 -11.89
C CYS A 72 15.03 7.36 -10.59
N GLU A 73 14.44 8.22 -9.76
CA GLU A 73 13.81 7.85 -8.49
C GLU A 73 12.30 7.70 -8.61
N VAL A 74 11.65 8.65 -9.27
CA VAL A 74 10.20 8.68 -9.46
C VAL A 74 9.84 8.01 -10.79
N PHE A 75 8.84 7.15 -10.78
CA PHE A 75 8.34 6.49 -11.98
C PHE A 75 6.83 6.28 -11.96
N THR A 76 6.25 6.09 -13.14
CA THR A 76 4.87 5.59 -13.32
C THR A 76 4.91 4.11 -13.67
N TYR A 77 3.81 3.40 -13.39
CA TYR A 77 3.74 1.96 -13.63
C TYR A 77 2.40 1.55 -14.24
N SER A 78 2.45 0.72 -15.27
CA SER A 78 1.32 -0.07 -15.78
C SER A 78 1.85 -1.39 -16.34
N GLU A 79 1.01 -2.41 -16.49
CA GLU A 79 1.43 -3.67 -17.14
C GLU A 79 1.96 -3.46 -18.57
N ALA A 80 1.36 -2.55 -19.34
CA ALA A 80 1.80 -2.25 -20.71
C ALA A 80 3.11 -1.46 -20.76
N ASN A 81 3.34 -0.60 -19.77
CA ASN A 81 4.53 0.24 -19.67
C ASN A 81 5.11 0.13 -18.26
N PRO A 82 5.95 -0.90 -18.01
CA PRO A 82 6.53 -1.10 -16.71
C PRO A 82 7.60 -0.04 -16.42
N MET A 83 7.51 0.59 -15.25
CA MET A 83 8.54 1.43 -14.64
C MET A 83 9.11 2.53 -15.57
N GLN A 84 8.24 3.45 -16.00
CA GLN A 84 8.65 4.62 -16.77
C GLN A 84 9.10 5.75 -15.85
N PHE A 85 10.41 6.05 -15.85
CA PHE A 85 10.96 7.15 -15.06
C PHE A 85 10.41 8.50 -15.51
N VAL A 86 10.18 9.37 -14.54
CA VAL A 86 9.66 10.72 -14.74
C VAL A 86 10.82 11.70 -14.63
N GLU A 87 10.92 12.59 -15.62
CA GLU A 87 11.91 13.66 -15.60
C GLU A 87 11.64 14.65 -14.46
N PRO A 88 12.68 15.22 -13.83
CA PRO A 88 12.52 16.25 -12.82
C PRO A 88 11.72 17.44 -13.36
N SER A 89 10.76 17.93 -12.58
CA SER A 89 9.94 19.10 -12.92
C SER A 89 10.13 20.20 -11.89
N ASP A 90 10.15 21.46 -12.34
CA ASP A 90 10.22 22.62 -11.45
C ASP A 90 8.90 22.89 -10.71
N ASN A 91 7.79 22.30 -11.16
CA ASN A 91 6.46 22.48 -10.59
C ASN A 91 5.88 21.14 -10.12
N ILE A 92 6.38 20.65 -8.98
CA ILE A 92 5.93 19.38 -8.38
C ILE A 92 4.68 19.54 -7.51
N TYR A 93 4.41 20.76 -7.04
CA TYR A 93 3.28 21.05 -6.16
C TYR A 93 2.06 21.59 -6.95
N PRO A 94 0.84 21.40 -6.43
CA PRO A 94 0.50 20.59 -5.27
C PRO A 94 0.36 19.10 -5.62
N TYR A 95 0.62 18.22 -4.65
CA TYR A 95 0.44 16.77 -4.82
C TYR A 95 -0.18 16.11 -3.60
N LEU A 96 -0.66 14.88 -3.79
CA LEU A 96 -1.10 14.00 -2.70
C LEU A 96 -0.01 12.95 -2.43
N LEU A 97 0.48 12.86 -1.19
CA LEU A 97 1.26 11.71 -0.74
C LEU A 97 0.35 10.72 -0.03
N VAL A 98 0.31 9.50 -0.54
CA VAL A 98 -0.36 8.33 0.06
C VAL A 98 0.71 7.45 0.69
N ASN A 99 0.91 7.59 2.00
CA ASN A 99 1.89 6.79 2.73
C ASN A 99 1.24 5.52 3.28
N ILE A 100 1.59 4.37 2.70
CA ILE A 100 1.02 3.05 3.03
C ILE A 100 1.97 2.29 3.95
N GLY A 101 1.67 2.29 5.25
CA GLY A 101 2.35 1.51 6.28
C GLY A 101 1.40 0.50 6.93
N SER A 102 1.44 0.39 8.26
CA SER A 102 0.46 -0.42 9.01
C SER A 102 -0.98 0.04 8.75
N GLY A 103 -1.20 1.37 8.78
CA GLY A 103 -2.38 2.03 8.22
C GLY A 103 -1.98 2.91 7.03
N VAL A 104 -2.87 3.79 6.60
CA VAL A 104 -2.62 4.70 5.48
C VAL A 104 -2.88 6.15 5.88
N SER A 105 -1.97 7.03 5.51
CA SER A 105 -2.12 8.48 5.66
C SER A 105 -2.12 9.17 4.31
N PHE A 106 -3.07 10.09 4.12
CA PHE A 106 -3.19 10.92 2.93
C PHE A 106 -2.78 12.34 3.29
N LEU A 107 -1.71 12.83 2.66
CA LEU A 107 -1.11 14.13 2.92
C LEU A 107 -1.24 14.99 1.67
N LYS A 108 -1.99 16.08 1.74
CA LYS A 108 -1.93 17.15 0.73
C LYS A 108 -0.66 17.93 0.98
N VAL A 109 0.15 18.13 -0.05
CA VAL A 109 1.36 18.95 0.01
C VAL A 109 1.20 20.10 -0.98
N SER A 110 1.13 21.31 -0.46
CA SER A 110 0.93 22.54 -1.24
C SER A 110 2.25 23.19 -1.65
N GLY A 111 3.33 22.91 -0.92
CA GLY A 111 4.63 23.51 -1.13
C GLY A 111 5.70 22.91 -0.21
N PRO A 112 6.95 23.41 -0.28
CA PRO A 112 8.04 22.94 0.57
C PRO A 112 7.68 23.10 2.05
N ARG A 113 7.62 21.98 2.78
CA ARG A 113 7.20 21.92 4.20
C ARG A 113 5.78 22.45 4.48
N GLU A 114 4.96 22.67 3.46
CA GLU A 114 3.55 23.06 3.60
C GLU A 114 2.67 21.86 3.27
N TYR A 115 2.17 21.20 4.32
CA TYR A 115 1.39 19.98 4.18
C TYR A 115 0.26 19.90 5.21
N GLN A 116 -0.76 19.13 4.85
CA GLN A 116 -1.91 18.84 5.70
C GLN A 116 -2.29 17.37 5.56
N ARG A 117 -2.54 16.70 6.68
CA ARG A 117 -3.17 15.37 6.67
C ARG A 117 -4.66 15.52 6.39
N VAL A 118 -5.07 15.10 5.19
CA VAL A 118 -6.44 15.25 4.70
C VAL A 118 -7.32 14.02 4.96
N GLY A 119 -6.70 12.89 5.29
CA GLY A 119 -7.43 11.69 5.65
C GLY A 119 -6.54 10.54 6.08
N GLY A 120 -7.18 9.40 6.34
CA GLY A 120 -6.50 8.13 6.57
C GLY A 120 -7.47 6.96 6.50
N THR A 121 -6.93 5.76 6.36
CA THR A 121 -7.67 4.51 6.56
C THR A 121 -6.85 3.57 7.44
N SER A 122 -7.52 2.81 8.30
CA SER A 122 -6.90 1.72 9.05
C SER A 122 -6.69 0.48 8.20
N LEU A 123 -7.29 0.39 7.02
CA LEU A 123 -7.12 -0.70 6.05
C LEU A 123 -5.82 -0.49 5.25
N GLY A 124 -4.68 -0.75 5.89
CA GLY A 124 -3.35 -0.69 5.28
C GLY A 124 -2.63 -2.03 5.26
N GLY A 125 -1.30 -1.99 5.20
CA GLY A 125 -0.46 -3.19 5.18
C GLY A 125 -0.54 -4.02 6.46
N GLY A 126 -0.86 -3.40 7.60
CA GLY A 126 -1.09 -4.11 8.87
C GLY A 126 -2.34 -4.98 8.82
N THR A 127 -3.38 -4.51 8.14
CA THR A 127 -4.61 -5.29 7.91
C THR A 127 -4.36 -6.44 6.95
N PHE A 128 -3.66 -6.17 5.84
CA PHE A 128 -3.26 -7.21 4.88
C PHE A 128 -2.48 -8.34 5.58
N TRP A 129 -1.40 -7.97 6.26
CA TRP A 129 -0.55 -8.94 6.96
C TRP A 129 -1.29 -9.64 8.09
N GLY A 130 -2.03 -8.90 8.93
CA GLY A 130 -2.77 -9.47 10.05
C GLY A 130 -3.78 -10.52 9.59
N LEU A 131 -4.58 -10.21 8.57
CA LEU A 131 -5.57 -11.15 8.04
C LEU A 131 -4.92 -12.35 7.34
N LEU A 132 -3.91 -12.15 6.51
CA LEU A 132 -3.23 -13.29 5.87
C LEU A 132 -2.51 -14.19 6.86
N SER A 133 -1.98 -13.65 7.96
CA SER A 133 -1.39 -14.47 9.02
C SER A 133 -2.41 -15.38 9.72
N LEU A 134 -3.70 -15.00 9.72
CA LEU A 134 -4.80 -15.79 10.28
C LEU A 134 -5.37 -16.78 9.27
N LEU A 135 -5.49 -16.35 8.01
CA LEU A 135 -6.16 -17.11 6.96
C LEU A 135 -5.22 -18.09 6.24
N THR A 136 -3.92 -17.77 6.20
CA THR A 136 -2.89 -18.53 5.49
C THR A 136 -1.80 -19.03 6.45
N GLY A 137 -0.87 -19.86 5.95
CA GLY A 137 0.30 -20.30 6.70
C GLY A 137 1.49 -19.35 6.63
N ALA A 138 1.37 -18.23 5.90
CA ALA A 138 2.50 -17.36 5.61
C ALA A 138 3.00 -16.60 6.83
N ARG A 139 4.32 -16.46 6.94
CA ARG A 139 5.00 -15.90 8.13
C ARG A 139 5.67 -14.57 7.86
N THR A 140 6.01 -14.29 6.60
CA THR A 140 6.65 -13.03 6.21
C THR A 140 5.78 -12.27 5.22
N PHE A 141 5.98 -10.95 5.18
CA PHE A 141 5.26 -10.10 4.24
C PHE A 141 5.62 -10.43 2.78
N ASP A 142 6.89 -10.78 2.52
CA ASP A 142 7.35 -11.14 1.17
C ASP A 142 6.74 -12.47 0.70
N GLU A 143 6.59 -13.46 1.60
CA GLU A 143 5.87 -14.70 1.33
C GLU A 143 4.39 -14.45 0.99
N MET A 144 3.76 -13.50 1.66
CA MET A 144 2.36 -13.14 1.40
C MET A 144 2.16 -12.48 0.03
N LEU A 145 3.08 -11.60 -0.37
CA LEU A 145 3.07 -11.02 -1.71
C LEU A 145 3.35 -12.09 -2.78
N GLU A 146 4.30 -12.99 -2.52
CA GLU A 146 4.59 -14.12 -3.41
C GLU A 146 3.38 -15.05 -3.57
N LEU A 147 2.66 -15.37 -2.50
CA LEU A 147 1.41 -16.12 -2.59
C LEU A 147 0.35 -15.38 -3.41
N ALA A 148 0.22 -14.07 -3.23
CA ALA A 148 -0.72 -13.26 -4.02
C ALA A 148 -0.35 -13.26 -5.51
N SER A 149 0.93 -13.41 -5.86
CA SER A 149 1.34 -13.41 -7.27
C SER A 149 0.90 -14.67 -8.04
N GLN A 150 0.59 -15.75 -7.31
CA GLN A 150 0.24 -17.07 -7.83
C GLN A 150 -1.27 -17.37 -7.73
N GLY A 151 -2.05 -16.45 -7.15
CA GLY A 151 -3.47 -16.65 -6.87
C GLY A 151 -4.38 -16.23 -8.02
N ASP A 152 -5.62 -16.73 -7.98
CA ASP A 152 -6.71 -16.29 -8.84
C ASP A 152 -7.86 -15.74 -7.98
N ASN A 153 -8.03 -14.43 -8.01
CA ASN A 153 -9.04 -13.75 -7.20
C ASN A 153 -10.47 -14.08 -7.66
N SER A 154 -10.67 -14.49 -8.93
CA SER A 154 -11.99 -14.77 -9.48
C SER A 154 -12.69 -15.96 -8.81
N LYS A 155 -11.94 -16.82 -8.10
CA LYS A 155 -12.49 -17.91 -7.29
C LYS A 155 -13.08 -17.42 -5.97
N VAL A 156 -12.58 -16.32 -5.43
CA VAL A 156 -12.91 -15.80 -4.09
C VAL A 156 -13.84 -14.60 -4.17
N ASP A 157 -13.57 -13.69 -5.10
CA ASP A 157 -14.31 -12.45 -5.29
C ASP A 157 -15.53 -12.67 -6.19
N MET A 158 -16.60 -11.93 -5.90
CA MET A 158 -17.73 -11.78 -6.82
C MET A 158 -17.41 -10.68 -7.82
N LEU A 159 -17.41 -11.02 -9.11
CA LEU A 159 -17.17 -10.09 -10.21
C LEU A 159 -18.49 -9.56 -10.78
N VAL A 160 -18.45 -8.46 -11.52
CA VAL A 160 -19.61 -7.89 -12.23
C VAL A 160 -20.21 -8.93 -13.18
N GLY A 161 -19.39 -9.71 -13.87
CA GLY A 161 -19.84 -10.79 -14.76
C GLY A 161 -20.58 -11.91 -14.03
N ASP A 162 -20.25 -12.19 -12.76
CA ASP A 162 -20.98 -13.17 -11.95
C ASP A 162 -22.41 -12.72 -11.61
N ILE A 163 -22.67 -11.40 -11.64
CA ILE A 163 -23.98 -10.79 -11.33
C ILE A 163 -24.79 -10.56 -12.60
N TYR A 164 -24.16 -10.02 -13.64
CA TYR A 164 -24.83 -9.53 -14.85
C TYR A 164 -24.62 -10.42 -16.08
N GLY A 165 -23.73 -11.42 -16.02
CA GLY A 165 -23.36 -12.28 -17.15
C GLY A 165 -22.46 -11.62 -18.21
N THR A 166 -22.44 -10.29 -18.27
CA THR A 166 -21.67 -9.48 -19.22
C THR A 166 -21.12 -8.22 -18.53
N ASP A 167 -20.46 -7.37 -19.31
CA ASP A 167 -20.11 -6.01 -18.88
C ASP A 167 -21.38 -5.23 -18.48
N TYR A 168 -21.25 -4.37 -17.47
CA TYR A 168 -22.31 -3.46 -17.05
C TYR A 168 -22.11 -2.07 -17.68
N ASN A 169 -22.45 -1.99 -18.97
CA ASN A 169 -22.18 -0.84 -19.84
C ASN A 169 -22.79 0.49 -19.38
N LYS A 170 -23.90 0.45 -18.62
CA LYS A 170 -24.60 1.67 -18.16
C LYS A 170 -23.72 2.58 -17.31
N ILE A 171 -22.78 2.00 -16.58
CA ILE A 171 -21.83 2.73 -15.71
C ILE A 171 -20.37 2.39 -16.04
N GLY A 172 -20.12 1.76 -17.19
CA GLY A 172 -18.77 1.49 -17.69
C GLY A 172 -17.96 0.46 -16.89
N LEU A 173 -18.62 -0.48 -16.18
CA LEU A 173 -17.90 -1.54 -15.45
C LEU A 173 -17.72 -2.78 -16.34
N LYS A 174 -16.49 -3.29 -16.40
CA LYS A 174 -16.18 -4.54 -17.11
C LYS A 174 -16.66 -5.73 -16.30
N SER A 175 -16.97 -6.83 -16.97
CA SER A 175 -17.33 -8.13 -16.37
C SER A 175 -16.27 -8.66 -15.39
N THR A 176 -14.99 -8.31 -15.60
CA THR A 176 -13.87 -8.68 -14.72
C THR A 176 -13.70 -7.77 -13.51
N THR A 177 -14.45 -6.66 -13.41
CA THR A 177 -14.39 -5.77 -12.26
C THR A 177 -14.93 -6.48 -11.02
N ILE A 178 -14.22 -6.36 -9.89
CA ILE A 178 -14.68 -6.89 -8.60
C ILE A 178 -15.91 -6.08 -8.15
N ALA A 179 -17.03 -6.78 -7.97
CA ALA A 179 -18.26 -6.20 -7.42
C ALA A 179 -18.33 -6.37 -5.89
N SER A 180 -17.88 -7.51 -5.38
CA SER A 180 -17.80 -7.79 -3.94
C SER A 180 -16.59 -8.65 -3.61
N SER A 181 -15.61 -8.05 -2.93
CA SER A 181 -14.44 -8.78 -2.45
C SER A 181 -14.87 -9.89 -1.46
N PHE A 182 -14.32 -11.09 -1.61
CA PHE A 182 -14.66 -12.29 -0.81
C PHE A 182 -16.13 -12.74 -0.93
N GLY A 183 -16.90 -12.21 -1.90
CA GLY A 183 -18.34 -12.44 -2.00
C GLY A 183 -18.76 -13.88 -2.31
N LYS A 184 -17.89 -14.70 -2.93
CA LYS A 184 -18.23 -16.09 -3.29
C LYS A 184 -18.21 -17.02 -2.08
N ILE A 185 -17.29 -16.79 -1.13
CA ILE A 185 -17.12 -17.61 0.07
C ILE A 185 -18.42 -17.73 0.86
N PHE A 186 -19.11 -16.61 1.07
CA PHE A 186 -20.36 -16.61 1.84
C PHE A 186 -21.50 -17.30 1.08
N ARG A 187 -21.60 -17.07 -0.23
CA ARG A 187 -22.66 -17.65 -1.06
C ARG A 187 -22.55 -19.17 -1.15
N GLU A 188 -21.34 -19.68 -1.39
CA GLU A 188 -21.09 -21.11 -1.48
C GLU A 188 -21.32 -21.82 -0.14
N LYS A 189 -20.98 -21.16 0.97
CA LYS A 189 -21.28 -21.68 2.31
C LYS A 189 -22.78 -21.80 2.55
N GLN A 190 -23.56 -20.76 2.26
CA GLN A 190 -25.02 -20.81 2.42
C GLN A 190 -25.66 -21.86 1.52
N GLN A 191 -25.19 -21.98 0.28
CA GLN A 191 -25.71 -22.97 -0.65
C GLN A 191 -25.43 -24.41 -0.15
N ALA A 192 -24.22 -24.67 0.35
CA ALA A 192 -23.89 -25.97 0.93
C ALA A 192 -24.72 -26.28 2.20
N GLU A 193 -24.97 -25.28 3.04
CA GLU A 193 -25.85 -25.42 4.21
C GLU A 193 -27.30 -25.76 3.78
N HIS A 194 -27.83 -25.08 2.77
CA HIS A 194 -29.18 -25.33 2.27
C HIS A 194 -29.33 -26.70 1.58
N GLU A 195 -28.36 -27.10 0.76
CA GLU A 195 -28.33 -28.42 0.14
C GLU A 195 -28.24 -29.55 1.18
N ALA A 196 -27.54 -29.33 2.30
CA ALA A 196 -27.47 -30.28 3.40
C ALA A 196 -28.80 -30.40 4.17
N GLU A 197 -29.55 -29.29 4.32
CA GLU A 197 -30.87 -29.28 4.95
C GLU A 197 -31.92 -30.02 4.11
N ASP A 198 -31.93 -29.79 2.79
CA ASP A 198 -32.87 -30.45 1.85
C ASP A 198 -32.61 -31.96 1.69
N SER A 199 -31.36 -32.38 1.86
CA SER A 199 -30.96 -33.80 1.76
C SER A 199 -31.28 -34.61 3.02
N GLY A 200 -31.62 -33.96 4.14
CA GLY A 200 -31.83 -34.60 5.46
C GLY A 200 -33.28 -34.98 5.78
N GLY A 201 -34.23 -34.70 4.89
CA GLY A 201 -35.66 -34.99 5.11
C GLY A 201 -36.02 -36.47 4.96
N LEU A 202 -36.04 -37.22 6.06
CA LEU A 202 -36.74 -38.52 6.13
C LEU A 202 -38.23 -38.30 5.86
N HIS A 203 -38.66 -38.51 4.62
CA HIS A 203 -40.07 -38.63 4.27
C HIS A 203 -40.64 -39.90 4.93
N HIS A 204 -41.23 -39.75 6.12
CA HIS A 204 -42.14 -40.74 6.68
C HIS A 204 -43.40 -40.79 5.80
N LYS A 205 -43.40 -41.70 4.81
CA LYS A 205 -44.64 -42.10 4.13
C LYS A 205 -45.40 -43.04 5.04
N ASP A 206 -46.21 -42.49 5.94
CA ASP A 206 -47.26 -43.25 6.61
C ASP A 206 -48.41 -43.43 5.60
N GLN A 207 -48.33 -44.48 4.79
CA GLN A 207 -49.47 -44.97 4.01
C GLN A 207 -50.34 -45.86 4.89
N HIS A 208 -51.45 -45.29 5.38
CA HIS A 208 -52.56 -46.07 5.92
C HIS A 208 -53.34 -46.73 4.77
N HIS A 209 -53.40 -48.07 4.75
CA HIS A 209 -54.45 -48.84 4.11
C HIS A 209 -54.89 -50.00 5.05
N PRO A 210 -56.18 -50.36 5.13
CA PRO A 210 -56.68 -51.33 6.10
C PRO A 210 -56.71 -52.77 5.53
N ASP A 211 -56.47 -53.72 6.44
CA ASP A 211 -56.72 -55.17 6.49
C ASP A 211 -57.27 -55.95 5.28
N GLN A 212 -56.58 -57.06 4.93
CA GLN A 212 -57.18 -58.42 4.83
C GLN A 212 -56.13 -59.56 4.63
N GLN A 213 -56.03 -60.45 5.64
CA GLN A 213 -55.85 -61.93 5.65
C GLN A 213 -54.92 -62.68 4.65
N THR A 214 -53.74 -63.14 5.17
CA THR A 214 -53.07 -64.49 5.16
C THR A 214 -53.32 -65.58 4.07
N PRO A 215 -52.44 -66.62 3.93
CA PRO A 215 -50.97 -66.68 3.79
C PRO A 215 -50.51 -67.71 2.70
N SER A 216 -49.20 -67.78 2.36
CA SER A 216 -48.41 -68.88 1.71
C SER A 216 -47.35 -68.24 0.77
N GLN A 217 -46.04 -68.55 0.71
CA GLN A 217 -45.23 -69.74 0.98
C GLN A 217 -43.78 -69.35 1.34
N ASN A 218 -43.11 -70.27 2.06
CA ASN A 218 -41.67 -70.52 2.22
C ASN A 218 -40.65 -69.74 1.37
N ALA A 219 -39.71 -69.06 2.05
CA ALA A 219 -38.27 -69.39 2.06
C ALA A 219 -37.48 -68.44 3.02
N GLN A 220 -36.74 -69.02 3.97
CA GLN A 220 -35.65 -68.40 4.75
C GLN A 220 -34.29 -68.74 4.07
N PRO A 221 -33.12 -68.25 4.55
CA PRO A 221 -32.71 -66.86 4.73
C PRO A 221 -31.28 -66.60 4.18
N SER A 222 -30.92 -65.35 3.84
CA SER A 222 -29.50 -64.95 3.86
C SER A 222 -29.36 -63.43 4.05
N SER A 223 -28.88 -63.06 5.22
CA SER A 223 -28.24 -61.79 5.57
C SER A 223 -27.07 -62.15 6.52
N PRO A 224 -26.08 -61.28 6.80
CA PRO A 224 -25.97 -59.86 6.43
C PRO A 224 -24.61 -59.48 5.81
N ASP A 225 -24.57 -58.49 4.93
CA ASP A 225 -23.36 -57.67 4.76
C ASP A 225 -23.69 -56.23 5.13
N GLY A 226 -22.84 -55.67 6.00
CA GLY A 226 -23.05 -54.46 6.77
C GLY A 226 -23.11 -53.17 5.94
N PRO A 227 -23.43 -52.04 6.60
CA PRO A 227 -23.62 -50.78 5.94
C PRO A 227 -22.29 -50.30 5.33
N SER A 228 -22.31 -50.08 4.01
CA SER A 228 -21.24 -49.39 3.28
C SER A 228 -20.87 -48.08 4.00
N PRO A 229 -19.56 -47.79 4.17
CA PRO A 229 -19.14 -46.54 4.80
C PRO A 229 -19.55 -45.37 3.90
N ALA A 230 -20.22 -44.39 4.51
CA ALA A 230 -20.44 -43.09 3.90
C ALA A 230 -19.12 -42.52 3.36
N PRO A 231 -19.11 -41.84 2.22
CA PRO A 231 -17.87 -41.27 1.69
C PRO A 231 -17.32 -40.27 2.70
N ALA A 232 -16.10 -40.51 3.15
CA ALA A 232 -15.37 -39.61 4.01
C ALA A 232 -15.33 -38.21 3.36
N ALA A 233 -15.88 -37.22 4.05
CA ALA A 233 -15.70 -35.82 3.72
C ALA A 233 -14.21 -35.50 3.79
N HIS A 234 -13.52 -35.54 2.65
CA HIS A 234 -12.20 -34.96 2.52
C HIS A 234 -12.32 -33.44 2.69
N GLY A 235 -12.12 -32.97 3.93
CA GLY A 235 -12.10 -31.57 4.33
C GLY A 235 -10.92 -30.78 3.78
N GLY A 236 -10.77 -30.71 2.46
CA GLY A 236 -9.90 -29.75 1.80
C GLY A 236 -10.52 -28.35 1.90
N ARG A 237 -9.72 -27.33 2.25
CA ARG A 237 -10.18 -25.94 2.14
C ARG A 237 -10.51 -25.66 0.67
N PRO A 238 -11.70 -25.13 0.35
CA PRO A 238 -12.12 -24.93 -1.05
C PRO A 238 -11.29 -23.87 -1.79
N TYR A 239 -10.58 -23.00 -1.06
CA TYR A 239 -9.74 -21.94 -1.63
C TYR A 239 -8.29 -22.12 -1.24
N SER A 240 -7.38 -21.92 -2.20
CA SER A 240 -5.95 -21.94 -1.91
C SER A 240 -5.54 -20.69 -1.13
N ALA A 241 -4.42 -20.78 -0.41
CA ALA A 241 -3.84 -19.62 0.26
C ALA A 241 -3.46 -18.52 -0.75
N ALA A 242 -3.05 -18.89 -1.96
CA ALA A 242 -2.73 -17.96 -3.03
C ALA A 242 -3.98 -17.17 -3.48
N ASP A 243 -5.11 -17.85 -3.70
CA ASP A 243 -6.37 -17.21 -4.10
C ASP A 243 -6.86 -16.21 -3.03
N ILE A 244 -6.77 -16.57 -1.74
CA ILE A 244 -7.11 -15.69 -0.62
C ILE A 244 -6.16 -14.48 -0.57
N SER A 245 -4.86 -14.70 -0.75
CA SER A 245 -3.84 -13.65 -0.71
C SER A 245 -4.06 -12.61 -1.80
N VAL A 246 -4.32 -13.03 -3.04
CA VAL A 246 -4.56 -12.08 -4.15
C VAL A 246 -5.88 -11.34 -4.01
N ALA A 247 -6.94 -12.02 -3.56
CA ALA A 247 -8.24 -11.37 -3.33
C ALA A 247 -8.13 -10.27 -2.26
N LEU A 248 -7.40 -10.54 -1.17
CA LEU A 248 -7.18 -9.54 -0.14
C LEU A 248 -6.25 -8.41 -0.60
N LEU A 249 -5.23 -8.72 -1.40
CA LEU A 249 -4.34 -7.72 -1.98
C LEU A 249 -5.13 -6.73 -2.84
N TYR A 250 -6.03 -7.23 -3.70
CA TYR A 250 -6.91 -6.39 -4.50
C TYR A 250 -7.92 -5.62 -3.65
N ALA A 251 -8.54 -6.24 -2.65
CA ALA A 251 -9.50 -5.56 -1.79
C ALA A 251 -8.87 -4.33 -1.09
N ILE A 252 -7.67 -4.50 -0.52
CA ILE A 252 -6.97 -3.41 0.17
C ILE A 252 -6.43 -2.38 -0.83
N SER A 253 -5.76 -2.83 -1.91
CA SER A 253 -5.16 -1.91 -2.88
C SER A 253 -6.20 -1.08 -3.63
N ASN A 254 -7.33 -1.67 -4.04
CA ASN A 254 -8.43 -0.94 -4.67
C ASN A 254 -9.07 0.05 -3.70
N ASN A 255 -9.25 -0.32 -2.42
CA ASN A 255 -9.80 0.60 -1.42
C ASN A 255 -8.88 1.81 -1.20
N ILE A 256 -7.56 1.58 -1.09
CA ILE A 256 -6.56 2.65 -0.99
C ILE A 256 -6.59 3.53 -2.23
N GLY A 257 -6.59 2.94 -3.42
CA GLY A 257 -6.64 3.67 -4.69
C GLY A 257 -7.91 4.52 -4.83
N GLN A 258 -9.08 4.00 -4.43
CA GLN A 258 -10.33 4.74 -4.46
C GLN A 258 -10.32 5.92 -3.48
N ILE A 259 -9.85 5.73 -2.24
CA ILE A 259 -9.77 6.83 -1.27
C ILE A 259 -8.74 7.87 -1.73
N ALA A 260 -7.59 7.45 -2.28
CA ALA A 260 -6.60 8.34 -2.86
C ALA A 260 -7.21 9.19 -3.99
N PHE A 261 -7.97 8.56 -4.89
CA PHE A 261 -8.72 9.25 -5.92
C PHE A 261 -9.70 10.27 -5.33
N LEU A 262 -10.55 9.88 -4.37
CA LEU A 262 -11.52 10.79 -3.76
C LEU A 262 -10.85 11.99 -3.06
N GLN A 263 -9.77 11.75 -2.33
CA GLN A 263 -8.99 12.80 -1.67
C GLN A 263 -8.36 13.75 -2.71
N SER A 264 -7.81 13.20 -3.79
CA SER A 264 -7.27 14.00 -4.88
C SER A 264 -8.34 14.80 -5.65
N GLN A 265 -9.58 14.32 -5.69
CA GLN A 265 -10.71 15.07 -6.25
C GLN A 265 -11.12 16.23 -5.34
N ILE A 266 -11.36 15.95 -4.05
CA ILE A 266 -11.76 16.94 -3.04
C ILE A 266 -10.76 18.10 -2.97
N HIS A 267 -9.47 17.80 -3.11
CA HIS A 267 -8.39 18.78 -3.00
C HIS A 267 -7.84 19.29 -4.34
N ASN A 268 -8.46 18.91 -5.47
CA ASN A 268 -8.05 19.28 -6.82
C ASN A 268 -6.56 19.01 -7.12
N LEU A 269 -6.10 17.79 -6.82
CA LEU A 269 -4.71 17.35 -6.99
C LEU A 269 -4.61 16.38 -8.18
N SER A 270 -3.70 16.64 -9.11
CA SER A 270 -3.49 15.77 -10.29
C SER A 270 -2.40 14.73 -10.08
N HIS A 271 -1.42 15.02 -9.20
CA HIS A 271 -0.28 14.15 -8.92
C HIS A 271 -0.45 13.42 -7.60
N ILE A 272 -0.33 12.10 -7.61
CA ILE A 272 -0.50 11.22 -6.45
C ILE A 272 0.73 10.35 -6.29
N TYR A 273 1.52 10.59 -5.26
CA TYR A 273 2.70 9.81 -4.93
C TYR A 273 2.34 8.73 -3.92
N PHE A 274 2.67 7.49 -4.22
CA PHE A 274 2.52 6.37 -3.31
C PHE A 274 3.87 6.07 -2.65
N GLY A 275 3.90 6.13 -1.32
CA GLY A 275 5.07 5.82 -0.49
C GLY A 275 4.74 4.80 0.58
N GLY A 276 5.72 4.50 1.42
CA GLY A 276 5.60 3.54 2.52
C GLY A 276 6.21 2.18 2.21
N SER A 277 5.89 1.18 3.03
CA SER A 277 6.57 -0.13 3.00
C SER A 277 5.69 -1.29 2.56
N PHE A 278 4.47 -0.98 2.10
CA PHE A 278 3.50 -1.96 1.61
C PHE A 278 3.75 -2.38 0.17
N ILE A 279 4.15 -1.45 -0.71
CA ILE A 279 4.21 -1.71 -2.16
C ILE A 279 5.41 -2.61 -2.50
N ARG A 280 6.59 -2.33 -1.93
CA ARG A 280 7.86 -3.06 -2.08
C ARG A 280 8.24 -3.37 -3.52
N GLY A 281 7.89 -2.49 -4.46
CA GLY A 281 8.09 -2.70 -5.89
C GLY A 281 7.26 -3.85 -6.48
N HIS A 282 6.21 -4.32 -5.79
CA HIS A 282 5.38 -5.43 -6.24
C HIS A 282 4.50 -5.01 -7.44
N PRO A 283 4.71 -5.62 -8.63
CA PRO A 283 4.03 -5.25 -9.87
C PRO A 283 2.50 -5.18 -9.78
N GLN A 284 1.88 -6.20 -9.18
CA GLN A 284 0.41 -6.25 -9.09
C GLN A 284 -0.16 -5.14 -8.23
N THR A 285 0.53 -4.77 -7.14
CA THR A 285 0.10 -3.69 -6.25
C THR A 285 0.19 -2.35 -6.97
N MET A 286 1.32 -2.09 -7.63
CA MET A 286 1.50 -0.85 -8.40
C MET A 286 0.50 -0.76 -9.56
N ASN A 287 0.29 -1.84 -10.30
CA ASN A 287 -0.69 -1.87 -11.38
C ASN A 287 -2.11 -1.58 -10.88
N THR A 288 -2.51 -2.19 -9.77
CA THR A 288 -3.85 -1.99 -9.17
C THR A 288 -4.06 -0.53 -8.78
N LEU A 289 -3.08 0.07 -8.11
CA LEU A 289 -3.15 1.47 -7.70
C LEU A 289 -3.19 2.42 -8.91
N SER A 290 -2.31 2.21 -9.90
CA SER A 290 -2.34 2.99 -11.15
C SER A 290 -3.66 2.86 -11.89
N TYR A 291 -4.15 1.64 -12.04
CA TYR A 291 -5.42 1.36 -12.71
C TYR A 291 -6.58 2.06 -12.00
N ALA A 292 -6.66 1.95 -10.66
CA ALA A 292 -7.71 2.60 -9.89
C ALA A 292 -7.69 4.13 -10.08
N ILE A 293 -6.53 4.77 -9.99
CA ILE A 293 -6.40 6.22 -10.21
C ILE A 293 -6.81 6.60 -11.63
N ASN A 294 -6.30 5.90 -12.64
CA ASN A 294 -6.60 6.19 -14.04
C ASN A 294 -8.07 5.97 -14.38
N PHE A 295 -8.65 4.86 -13.92
CA PHE A 295 -10.04 4.48 -14.15
C PHE A 295 -11.01 5.51 -13.58
N TRP A 296 -10.89 5.83 -12.28
CA TRP A 296 -11.83 6.75 -11.63
C TRP A 296 -11.65 8.20 -12.07
N SER A 297 -10.45 8.58 -12.52
CA SER A 297 -10.18 9.93 -13.01
C SER A 297 -10.43 10.13 -14.51
N GLY A 298 -10.72 9.07 -15.26
CA GLY A 298 -10.74 9.15 -16.73
C GLY A 298 -9.40 9.61 -17.32
N GLY A 299 -8.28 9.27 -16.66
CA GLY A 299 -6.92 9.67 -17.05
C GLY A 299 -6.50 11.08 -16.63
N ALA A 300 -7.34 11.84 -15.92
CA ALA A 300 -7.01 13.20 -15.48
C ALA A 300 -5.99 13.25 -14.31
N LYS A 301 -5.70 12.11 -13.67
CA LYS A 301 -4.80 12.03 -12.51
C LYS A 301 -3.77 10.93 -12.70
N GLN A 302 -2.57 11.16 -12.17
CA GLN A 302 -1.42 10.28 -12.34
C GLN A 302 -0.94 9.73 -11.00
N ALA A 303 -0.73 8.41 -10.96
CA ALA A 303 -0.05 7.72 -9.88
C ALA A 303 1.47 7.67 -10.13
N TYR A 304 2.24 7.97 -9.09
CA TYR A 304 3.70 7.93 -9.07
C TYR A 304 4.19 7.02 -7.95
N PHE A 305 5.27 6.31 -8.21
CA PHE A 305 5.96 5.43 -7.28
C PHE A 305 7.42 5.85 -7.14
N LEU A 306 8.05 5.37 -6.07
CA LEU A 306 9.44 5.67 -5.74
C LEU A 306 10.22 4.37 -5.56
N ARG A 307 11.46 4.34 -6.02
CA ARG A 307 12.34 3.19 -5.76
C ARG A 307 12.64 3.04 -4.28
N HIS A 308 12.70 4.14 -3.54
CA HIS A 308 12.98 4.19 -2.10
C HIS A 308 11.75 4.60 -1.28
N GLU A 309 10.56 4.20 -1.71
CA GLU A 309 9.26 4.46 -1.05
C GLU A 309 9.23 4.19 0.46
N GLY A 310 9.97 3.19 0.95
CA GLY A 310 10.00 2.81 2.37
C GLY A 310 10.94 3.66 3.24
N TYR A 311 11.75 4.52 2.63
CA TYR A 311 12.84 5.25 3.30
C TYR A 311 12.58 6.74 3.48
N LEU A 312 11.44 7.26 3.01
CA LEU A 312 11.10 8.69 3.04
C LEU A 312 11.35 9.30 4.43
N GLY A 313 10.75 8.73 5.48
CA GLY A 313 10.87 9.27 6.84
C GLY A 313 12.31 9.21 7.38
N ALA A 314 13.03 8.12 7.15
CA ALA A 314 14.41 7.97 7.62
C ALA A 314 15.35 8.99 6.93
N VAL A 315 15.19 9.17 5.62
CA VAL A 315 15.95 10.15 4.84
C VAL A 315 15.57 11.57 5.26
N GLY A 316 14.30 11.87 5.48
CA GLY A 316 13.87 13.17 5.98
C GLY A 316 14.47 13.53 7.33
N ALA A 317 14.46 12.59 8.28
CA ALA A 317 15.10 12.78 9.59
C ALA A 317 16.61 13.00 9.47
N PHE A 318 17.27 12.29 8.56
CA PHE A 318 18.69 12.45 8.27
C PHE A 318 19.00 13.82 7.64
N VAL A 319 18.26 14.21 6.61
CA VAL A 319 18.41 15.50 5.92
C VAL A 319 18.13 16.66 6.87
N LYS A 320 17.17 16.54 7.79
CA LYS A 320 16.82 17.60 8.74
C LYS A 320 17.92 17.94 9.74
N ARG A 321 18.80 16.99 10.11
CA ARG A 321 19.87 17.23 11.11
C ARG A 321 20.91 18.25 10.66
N GLN A 322 21.19 18.35 9.36
CA GLN A 322 22.22 19.22 8.74
C GLN A 322 23.36 19.62 9.71
N PRO A 323 24.24 18.69 10.13
CA PRO A 323 25.30 19.00 11.09
C PRO A 323 26.24 20.09 10.56
N ARG A 324 26.97 20.75 11.48
CA ARG A 324 27.99 21.76 11.12
C ARG A 324 28.92 21.19 10.02
N ASN A 325 29.03 21.90 8.90
CA ASN A 325 29.76 21.52 7.68
C ASN A 325 29.07 20.53 6.73
N TRP A 326 27.76 20.32 6.85
CA TRP A 326 26.95 19.71 5.79
C TRP A 326 27.20 20.40 4.43
N GLY A 327 27.47 19.64 3.38
CA GLY A 327 27.88 20.14 2.07
C GLY A 327 29.38 20.45 1.88
N ARG A 328 30.21 20.43 2.95
CA ARG A 328 31.66 20.72 2.86
C ARG A 328 32.53 19.47 2.77
N ARG A 329 32.29 18.60 1.79
CA ARG A 329 33.30 17.66 1.25
C ARG A 329 33.05 17.41 -0.25
N ARG A 330 33.55 18.31 -1.10
CA ARG A 330 33.82 18.12 -2.55
C ARG A 330 32.72 17.50 -3.45
N SER A 331 31.45 17.89 -3.34
CA SER A 331 30.48 17.59 -4.42
C SER A 331 29.20 18.42 -4.32
N PHE A 332 28.91 19.11 -5.43
CA PHE A 332 27.70 19.84 -5.82
C PHE A 332 27.34 21.14 -5.08
N GLU A 333 27.65 22.23 -5.80
CA GLU A 333 27.08 23.59 -5.77
C GLU A 333 26.09 23.90 -4.63
N GLN A 334 26.68 24.29 -3.51
CA GLN A 334 26.03 24.77 -2.28
C GLN A 334 25.13 26.00 -2.46
N THR A 335 25.05 26.54 -3.68
CA THR A 335 24.27 27.74 -4.01
C THR A 335 22.88 27.35 -4.54
N ALA A 336 22.72 26.23 -5.24
CA ALA A 336 21.49 25.94 -5.97
C ALA A 336 20.32 25.47 -5.08
N LEU A 337 20.55 24.57 -4.13
CA LEU A 337 19.49 24.01 -3.28
C LEU A 337 18.94 25.05 -2.28
N GLU A 338 19.82 25.81 -1.63
CA GLU A 338 19.41 26.87 -0.70
C GLU A 338 18.72 28.04 -1.42
N LEU A 339 19.18 28.44 -2.61
CA LEU A 339 18.49 29.45 -3.41
C LEU A 339 17.16 28.94 -3.96
N ARG A 340 17.06 27.70 -4.43
CA ARG A 340 15.80 27.12 -4.93
C ARG A 340 14.75 26.98 -3.82
N MET A 341 15.15 26.53 -2.63
CA MET A 341 14.23 26.46 -1.49
C MET A 341 13.81 27.84 -0.98
N ARG A 342 14.72 28.82 -0.93
CA ARG A 342 14.40 30.20 -0.48
C ARG A 342 13.60 31.01 -1.50
N ALA A 343 13.84 30.82 -2.80
CA ALA A 343 13.09 31.48 -3.87
C ALA A 343 11.62 31.03 -3.89
N ARG A 344 11.35 29.74 -3.64
CA ARG A 344 9.98 29.18 -3.60
C ARG A 344 9.13 29.69 -2.42
N THR A 345 9.75 30.02 -1.28
CA THR A 345 9.04 30.64 -0.14
C THR A 345 8.66 32.12 -0.33
N ARG A 346 9.20 32.80 -1.37
CA ARG A 346 8.94 34.24 -1.60
C ARG A 346 7.96 34.53 -2.74
N ALA A 347 7.67 33.56 -3.60
CA ALA A 347 6.72 33.74 -4.69
C ALA A 347 5.28 33.53 -4.18
N GLY A 348 4.60 34.62 -3.83
CA GLY A 348 3.14 34.62 -3.73
C GLY A 348 2.49 34.37 -5.11
N PRO A 349 1.18 34.10 -5.17
CA PRO A 349 0.52 33.79 -6.44
C PRO A 349 0.67 34.95 -7.42
N PRO A 350 0.89 34.68 -8.72
CA PRO A 350 1.04 35.75 -9.70
C PRO A 350 -0.28 36.51 -9.83
N ALA A 351 -0.19 37.84 -9.80
CA ALA A 351 -1.29 38.72 -10.14
C ALA A 351 -1.69 38.47 -11.60
N VAL A 352 -2.98 38.26 -11.82
CA VAL A 352 -3.58 38.19 -13.15
C VAL A 352 -3.73 39.63 -13.64
N ASP A 353 -2.81 40.07 -14.47
CA ASP A 353 -3.03 41.22 -15.34
C ASP A 353 -2.79 40.78 -16.78
N GLY A 354 -3.85 40.86 -17.57
CA GLY A 354 -3.82 40.53 -18.98
C GLY A 354 -3.12 41.62 -19.77
N ASP A 355 -2.30 41.21 -20.72
CA ASP A 355 -2.37 41.76 -22.06
C ASP A 355 -1.72 40.78 -23.04
N TRP A 356 -2.48 40.45 -24.09
CA TRP A 356 -1.99 39.68 -25.22
C TRP A 356 -1.21 40.62 -26.12
N ASN A 357 0.06 40.31 -26.40
CA ASN A 357 0.66 40.78 -27.64
C ASN A 357 1.67 39.80 -28.23
N VAL A 358 1.46 39.57 -29.52
CA VAL A 358 2.15 38.65 -30.40
C VAL A 358 3.43 39.31 -30.91
N ALA A 359 4.57 38.65 -30.78
CA ALA A 359 5.69 38.81 -31.71
C ALA A 359 6.61 37.60 -31.57
N GLY A 360 6.88 36.93 -32.70
CA GLY A 360 7.71 35.75 -32.77
C GLY A 360 9.19 36.06 -32.76
N GLU A 361 9.98 35.07 -32.37
CA GLU A 361 11.35 34.90 -32.83
C GLU A 361 11.73 33.43 -32.69
N GLU A 362 12.13 32.86 -33.83
CA GLU A 362 12.82 31.57 -33.93
C GLU A 362 14.18 31.64 -33.25
N VAL A 363 14.53 30.64 -32.45
CA VAL A 363 15.94 30.22 -32.28
C VAL A 363 15.99 28.70 -32.09
N ALA A 364 16.53 28.00 -33.08
CA ALA A 364 17.05 26.64 -32.98
C ALA A 364 18.50 26.65 -32.46
N VAL A 365 19.11 25.46 -32.28
CA VAL A 365 20.56 25.13 -32.07
C VAL A 365 20.85 24.68 -30.62
N VAL A 366 21.35 23.47 -30.28
CA VAL A 366 21.74 22.19 -30.94
C VAL A 366 21.20 21.05 -30.09
#